data_AF-A0A959FUU0-F1
#
_entry.id   AF-A0A959FUU0-F1
#
_cell.length_a   1.000
_cell.length_b   1.000
_cell.length_c   1.000
_cell.angle_alpha   90.00
_cell.angle_beta   90.00
_cell.angle_gamma   90.00
#
_symmetry.space_group_name_H-M   'P 1'
#
loop_
_entity.id
_entity.type
_entity.pdbx_description
1 polymer ?
#
loop_
_entity_poly.entity_id
_entity_poly.type
_entity_poly.pdbx_seq_one_letter_code
_entity_poly.pdbx_strand_id
1 'polypeptide(L)'
;VTMLVRIADYFLRYRSLRLGHEQLRRLVVVGSVEESEKVLRLLQKAGVQNNYLGRVATSAADRDEESLSVVDQLAEVVRIYRVEEIVFCSRDIAIQAIMRWMSQLGPHILYKILPEDSLSIIGSHSKNTPGELYTIDIEFRIAQPLYRRNKRLLDLGLALLLLITWPLQWLLVRRPLTLLGNIGRVLAGRLTWVAYAPTETASQLLPRLRPGVLSPEMAFPSSLTDEATRQRLNLFYAKDYALASDLSIIWRGWRELGRRNA
;
A
#
# COMPACT_ATOMS: atom_id res chain seq x y z
N VAL A 1 -35.15 17.14 0.92
CA VAL A 1 -34.10 18.19 0.79
C VAL A 1 -32.71 17.67 1.17
N THR A 2 -32.52 17.04 2.32
CA THR A 2 -31.20 16.54 2.79
C THR A 2 -30.59 15.40 1.95
N MET A 3 -31.40 14.52 1.34
CA MET A 3 -30.86 13.47 0.47
C MET A 3 -30.36 14.00 -0.89
N LEU A 4 -31.09 14.94 -1.49
CA LEU A 4 -30.69 15.58 -2.75
C LEU A 4 -29.42 16.40 -2.58
N VAL A 5 -29.26 17.11 -1.45
CA VAL A 5 -28.02 17.84 -1.13
C VAL A 5 -26.86 16.87 -0.91
N ARG A 6 -27.08 15.70 -0.28
CA ARG A 6 -26.03 14.67 -0.13
C ARG A 6 -25.66 14.01 -1.44
N ILE A 7 -26.62 13.74 -2.32
CA ILE A 7 -26.37 13.19 -3.65
C ILE A 7 -25.66 14.23 -4.52
N ALA A 8 -26.05 15.49 -4.47
CA ALA A 8 -25.37 16.59 -5.17
C ALA A 8 -23.97 16.84 -4.62
N ASP A 9 -23.76 16.85 -3.30
CA ASP A 9 -22.44 16.98 -2.68
C ASP A 9 -21.55 15.77 -2.98
N TYR A 10 -22.12 14.55 -2.99
CA TYR A 10 -21.43 13.36 -3.48
C TYR A 10 -21.08 13.48 -4.97
N PHE A 11 -21.99 13.99 -5.79
CA PHE A 11 -21.80 14.16 -7.23
C PHE A 11 -20.75 15.23 -7.58
N LEU A 12 -20.74 16.35 -6.84
CA LEU A 12 -19.76 17.42 -6.95
C LEU A 12 -18.39 17.05 -6.36
N ARG A 13 -18.34 16.26 -5.27
CA ARG A 13 -17.08 15.79 -4.68
C ARG A 13 -16.44 14.62 -5.43
N TYR A 14 -17.23 13.76 -6.08
CA TYR A 14 -16.73 12.53 -6.70
C TYR A 14 -16.72 12.53 -8.23
N ARG A 15 -17.32 13.55 -8.89
CA ARG A 15 -17.20 13.87 -10.33
C ARG A 15 -17.01 12.67 -11.28
N SER A 16 -17.76 11.58 -11.07
CA SER A 16 -17.68 10.38 -11.88
C SER A 16 -18.88 9.45 -11.57
N LEU A 17 -20.01 9.69 -12.23
CA LEU A 17 -20.88 8.59 -12.65
C LEU A 17 -20.20 8.00 -13.89
N ARG A 18 -19.29 7.04 -13.70
CA ARG A 18 -18.71 6.29 -14.81
C ARG A 18 -19.56 5.05 -15.06
N LEU A 19 -20.70 5.28 -15.71
CA LEU A 19 -21.40 4.24 -16.45
C LEU A 19 -20.48 3.80 -17.61
N GLY A 20 -19.97 2.58 -17.51
CA GLY A 20 -19.65 1.72 -18.66
C GLY A 20 -18.85 2.31 -19.82
N HIS A 21 -17.79 3.08 -19.54
CA HIS A 21 -16.72 3.27 -20.52
C HIS A 21 -15.43 2.76 -19.87
N GLU A 22 -14.87 1.68 -20.40
CA GLU A 22 -13.47 1.31 -20.18
C GLU A 22 -12.61 2.43 -20.74
N GLN A 23 -12.31 3.41 -19.89
CA GLN A 23 -11.40 4.48 -20.25
C GLN A 23 -10.01 3.86 -20.34
N LEU A 24 -9.41 3.91 -21.53
CA LEU A 24 -8.05 3.42 -21.78
C LEU A 24 -7.10 4.05 -20.78
N ARG A 25 -6.53 3.23 -19.89
CA ARG A 25 -5.59 3.71 -18.87
C ARG A 25 -4.29 4.13 -19.54
N ARG A 26 -3.75 5.26 -19.09
CA ARG A 26 -2.44 5.77 -19.53
C ARG A 26 -1.33 4.91 -18.92
N LEU A 27 -0.82 3.98 -19.70
CA LEU A 27 0.09 2.92 -19.30
C LEU A 27 1.54 3.29 -19.61
N VAL A 28 2.43 3.05 -18.65
CA VAL A 28 3.89 3.03 -18.83
C VAL A 28 4.43 1.66 -18.44
N VAL A 29 5.41 1.18 -19.20
CA VAL A 29 6.14 -0.07 -18.88
C VAL A 29 7.55 0.27 -18.42
N VAL A 30 7.99 -0.32 -17.31
CA VAL A 30 9.33 -0.12 -16.76
C VAL A 30 10.12 -1.41 -16.89
N GLY A 31 11.13 -1.40 -17.76
CA GLY A 31 11.91 -2.59 -18.10
C GLY A 31 12.77 -2.40 -19.35
N SER A 32 13.40 -3.49 -19.75
CA SER A 32 14.14 -3.64 -21.00
C SER A 32 13.19 -3.58 -22.21
N VAL A 33 13.77 -3.41 -23.41
CA VAL A 33 13.02 -3.43 -24.68
C VAL A 33 12.27 -4.75 -24.82
N GLU A 34 12.97 -5.85 -24.58
CA GLU A 34 12.48 -7.22 -24.71
C GLU A 34 11.27 -7.50 -23.81
N GLU A 35 11.35 -7.14 -22.52
CA GLU A 35 10.25 -7.35 -21.59
C GLU A 35 9.09 -6.38 -21.85
N SER A 36 9.36 -5.17 -22.37
CA SER A 36 8.31 -4.21 -22.71
C SER A 36 7.49 -4.66 -23.91
N GLU A 37 8.15 -5.18 -24.95
CA GLU A 37 7.47 -5.83 -26.07
C GLU A 37 6.66 -7.04 -25.61
N LYS A 38 7.18 -7.83 -24.67
CA LYS A 38 6.46 -8.96 -24.08
C LYS A 38 5.19 -8.49 -23.39
N VAL A 39 5.23 -7.43 -22.58
CA VAL A 39 4.04 -6.81 -21.97
C VAL A 39 3.02 -6.40 -23.05
N LEU A 40 3.45 -5.72 -24.10
CA LEU A 40 2.56 -5.26 -25.17
C LEU A 40 1.90 -6.42 -25.92
N ARG A 41 2.68 -7.46 -26.28
CA ARG A 41 2.15 -8.68 -26.92
C ARG A 41 1.13 -9.40 -26.03
N LEU A 42 1.41 -9.43 -24.72
CA LEU A 42 0.49 -10.01 -23.74
C LEU A 42 -0.81 -9.20 -23.66
N LEU A 43 -0.73 -7.87 -23.56
CA LEU A 43 -1.91 -6.99 -23.53
C LEU A 43 -2.77 -7.12 -24.80
N GLN A 44 -2.13 -7.18 -25.97
CA GLN A 44 -2.82 -7.39 -27.25
C GLN A 44 -3.55 -8.73 -27.29
N LYS A 45 -2.90 -9.83 -26.86
CA LYS A 45 -3.52 -11.17 -26.80
C LYS A 45 -4.70 -11.23 -25.84
N ALA A 46 -4.62 -10.48 -24.74
CA ALA A 46 -5.67 -10.36 -23.75
C ALA A 46 -6.89 -9.56 -24.22
N GLY A 47 -6.81 -8.88 -25.39
CA GLY A 47 -7.85 -7.97 -25.86
C GLY A 47 -7.98 -6.71 -24.99
N VAL A 48 -6.99 -6.45 -24.13
CA VAL A 48 -6.98 -5.32 -23.20
C VAL A 48 -6.54 -4.08 -23.98
N GLN A 49 -7.46 -3.13 -24.16
CA GLN A 49 -7.13 -1.87 -24.77
C GLN A 49 -6.54 -0.92 -23.73
N ASN A 50 -5.27 -0.55 -23.91
CA ASN A 50 -4.56 0.39 -23.05
C ASN A 50 -3.98 1.54 -23.90
N ASN A 51 -3.85 2.73 -23.31
CA ASN A 51 -3.12 3.83 -23.94
C ASN A 51 -1.65 3.75 -23.53
N TYR A 52 -0.87 2.98 -24.27
CA TYR A 52 0.58 2.86 -24.05
C TYR A 52 1.27 4.17 -24.39
N LEU A 53 1.90 4.78 -23.38
CA LEU A 53 2.59 6.06 -23.53
C LEU A 53 4.06 5.90 -23.92
N GLY A 54 4.67 4.77 -23.57
CA GLY A 54 6.09 4.50 -23.80
C GLY A 54 6.75 3.75 -22.65
N ARG A 55 8.05 3.50 -22.81
CA ARG A 55 8.87 2.71 -21.89
C ARG A 55 9.67 3.61 -20.95
N VAL A 56 9.96 3.13 -19.75
CA VAL A 56 10.96 3.72 -18.85
C VAL A 56 12.09 2.71 -18.68
N ALA A 57 13.29 3.10 -19.13
CA ALA A 57 14.47 2.27 -19.09
C ALA A 57 15.00 2.10 -17.66
N THR A 58 15.58 0.95 -17.36
CA THR A 58 16.20 0.67 -16.05
C THR A 58 17.51 1.41 -15.85
N SER A 59 18.27 1.63 -16.93
CA SER A 59 19.50 2.43 -16.92
C SER A 59 19.56 3.39 -18.12
N ALA A 60 20.46 4.37 -18.06
CA ALA A 60 20.71 5.28 -19.17
C ALA A 60 21.30 4.58 -20.40
N ALA A 61 21.96 3.43 -20.22
CA ALA A 61 22.51 2.62 -21.30
C ALA A 61 21.42 1.87 -22.08
N ASP A 62 20.26 1.63 -21.45
CA ASP A 62 19.14 0.87 -22.03
C ASP A 62 18.08 1.78 -22.68
N ARG A 63 18.42 3.04 -22.97
CA ARG A 63 17.52 4.00 -23.64
C ARG A 63 17.44 3.71 -25.14
N ASP A 64 16.22 3.76 -25.66
CA ASP A 64 15.89 3.76 -27.09
C ASP A 64 15.01 4.98 -27.45
N GLU A 65 14.54 5.04 -28.70
CA GLU A 65 13.62 6.10 -29.17
C GLU A 65 12.23 6.05 -28.50
N GLU A 66 11.77 4.89 -28.02
CA GLU A 66 10.48 4.73 -27.31
C GLU A 66 10.58 4.98 -25.79
N SER A 67 11.78 5.25 -25.30
CA SER A 67 12.07 5.48 -23.89
C SER A 67 11.71 6.90 -23.47
N LEU A 68 10.64 7.04 -22.69
CA LEU A 68 10.21 8.30 -22.10
C LEU A 68 11.27 8.86 -21.14
N SER A 69 11.84 8.00 -20.29
CA SER A 69 12.99 8.35 -19.45
C SER A 69 13.67 7.11 -18.82
N VAL A 70 14.57 7.36 -17.85
CA VAL A 70 15.18 6.36 -16.97
C VAL A 70 14.35 6.25 -15.68
N VAL A 71 14.40 5.08 -15.04
CA VAL A 71 13.62 4.75 -13.84
C VAL A 71 13.79 5.78 -12.72
N ASP A 72 14.97 6.38 -12.56
CA ASP A 72 15.24 7.41 -11.55
C ASP A 72 14.35 8.66 -11.70
N GLN A 73 13.84 8.91 -12.91
CA GLN A 73 12.93 10.02 -13.22
C GLN A 73 11.47 9.58 -13.34
N LEU A 74 11.11 8.36 -12.88
CA LEU A 74 9.76 7.83 -13.01
C LEU A 74 8.69 8.74 -12.38
N ALA A 75 8.99 9.39 -11.25
CA ALA A 75 8.07 10.35 -10.64
C ALA A 75 7.73 11.55 -11.54
N GLU A 76 8.69 12.01 -12.34
CA GLU A 76 8.48 13.08 -13.30
C GLU A 76 7.63 12.61 -14.49
N VAL A 77 7.94 11.43 -15.03
CA VAL A 77 7.15 10.79 -16.09
C VAL A 77 5.69 10.64 -15.66
N VAL A 78 5.45 10.12 -14.46
CA VAL A 78 4.11 9.98 -13.88
C VAL A 78 3.37 11.30 -13.83
N ARG A 79 4.03 12.36 -13.39
CA ARG A 79 3.44 13.69 -13.23
C ARG A 79 3.13 14.35 -14.58
N ILE A 80 4.07 14.32 -15.52
CA ILE A 80 3.96 14.98 -16.83
C ILE A 80 2.92 14.28 -17.69
N TYR A 81 3.04 12.96 -17.83
CA TYR A 81 2.16 12.17 -18.70
C TYR A 81 0.86 11.73 -17.99
N ARG A 82 0.66 12.12 -16.73
CA ARG A 82 -0.48 11.76 -15.89
C ARG A 82 -0.72 10.24 -15.90
N VAL A 83 0.33 9.47 -15.69
CA VAL A 83 0.29 8.00 -15.78
C VAL A 83 -0.72 7.45 -14.77
N GLU A 84 -1.57 6.52 -15.23
CA GLU A 84 -2.60 5.88 -14.41
C GLU A 84 -2.25 4.42 -14.08
N GLU A 85 -1.40 3.79 -14.89
CA GLU A 85 -1.00 2.39 -14.74
C GLU A 85 0.49 2.22 -15.07
N ILE A 86 1.20 1.46 -14.22
CA ILE A 86 2.61 1.13 -14.40
C ILE A 86 2.79 -0.38 -14.32
N VAL A 87 3.40 -0.96 -15.35
CA VAL A 87 3.82 -2.38 -15.34
C VAL A 87 5.33 -2.43 -15.12
N PHE A 88 5.77 -3.06 -14.03
CA PHE A 88 7.17 -3.32 -13.74
C PHE A 88 7.57 -4.73 -14.18
N CYS A 89 8.66 -4.84 -14.93
CA CYS A 89 9.23 -6.12 -15.30
C CYS A 89 10.15 -6.61 -14.18
N SER A 90 9.79 -7.70 -13.48
CA SER A 90 10.58 -8.18 -12.34
C SER A 90 11.95 -8.73 -12.72
N ARG A 91 12.12 -9.10 -14.01
CA ARG A 91 13.40 -9.49 -14.61
C ARG A 91 14.45 -8.39 -14.53
N ASP A 92 13.99 -7.16 -14.76
CA ASP A 92 14.88 -6.02 -14.97
C ASP A 92 14.96 -5.14 -13.72
N ILE A 93 13.90 -5.14 -12.89
CA ILE A 93 13.82 -4.36 -11.66
C ILE A 93 13.59 -5.27 -10.46
N ALA A 94 14.52 -5.17 -9.50
CA ALA A 94 14.38 -5.83 -8.21
C ALA A 94 13.08 -5.40 -7.50
N ILE A 95 12.38 -6.36 -6.90
CA ILE A 95 11.11 -6.13 -6.21
C ILE A 95 11.18 -5.02 -5.15
N GLN A 96 12.33 -4.85 -4.49
CA GLN A 96 12.56 -3.78 -3.52
C GLN A 96 12.51 -2.39 -4.15
N ALA A 97 13.06 -2.24 -5.37
CA ALA A 97 12.99 -1.00 -6.13
C ALA A 97 11.55 -0.72 -6.61
N ILE A 98 10.82 -1.75 -7.03
CA ILE A 98 9.38 -1.64 -7.36
C ILE A 98 8.61 -1.09 -6.16
N MET A 99 8.80 -1.67 -4.97
CA MET A 99 8.14 -1.22 -3.74
C MET A 99 8.49 0.23 -3.38
N ARG A 100 9.75 0.65 -3.55
CA ARG A 100 10.16 2.06 -3.36
C ARG A 100 9.33 3.00 -4.23
N TRP A 101 9.22 2.68 -5.51
CA TRP A 101 8.44 3.48 -6.45
C TRP A 101 6.96 3.52 -6.09
N MET A 102 6.37 2.38 -5.76
CA MET A 102 4.98 2.31 -5.34
C MET A 102 4.67 3.16 -4.10
N SER A 103 5.59 3.14 -3.12
CA SER A 103 5.48 3.97 -1.91
C SER A 103 5.58 5.47 -2.22
N GLN A 104 6.53 5.84 -3.09
CA GLN A 104 6.80 7.23 -3.45
C GLN A 104 5.67 7.83 -4.30
N LEU A 105 5.17 7.07 -5.28
CA LEU A 105 4.13 7.50 -6.22
C LEU A 105 2.72 7.42 -5.60
N GLY A 106 2.53 6.52 -4.62
CA GLY A 106 1.33 6.45 -3.80
C GLY A 106 0.16 5.68 -4.44
N PRO A 107 -1.01 5.64 -3.77
CA PRO A 107 -2.10 4.72 -4.11
C PRO A 107 -2.98 5.16 -5.28
N HIS A 108 -2.66 6.26 -5.96
CA HIS A 108 -3.48 6.80 -7.05
C HIS A 108 -3.17 6.18 -8.43
N ILE A 109 -2.14 5.35 -8.50
CA ILE A 109 -1.67 4.67 -9.70
C ILE A 109 -1.87 3.16 -9.50
N LEU A 110 -2.28 2.48 -10.56
CA LEU A 110 -2.33 1.03 -10.57
C LEU A 110 -0.93 0.47 -10.86
N TYR A 111 -0.45 -0.44 -10.00
CA TYR A 111 0.84 -1.11 -10.19
C TYR A 111 0.64 -2.57 -10.50
N LYS A 112 1.29 -3.01 -11.58
CA LYS A 112 1.34 -4.39 -12.03
C LYS A 112 2.77 -4.86 -12.13
N ILE A 113 3.02 -6.14 -11.86
CA ILE A 113 4.35 -6.74 -11.98
C ILE A 113 4.27 -7.92 -12.94
N LEU A 114 5.10 -7.89 -13.99
CA LEU A 114 5.30 -9.02 -14.89
C LEU A 114 6.44 -9.90 -14.33
N PRO A 115 6.17 -11.15 -13.92
CA PRO A 115 7.21 -12.06 -13.46
C PRO A 115 8.07 -12.57 -14.63
N GLU A 116 9.33 -12.94 -14.33
CA GLU A 116 10.30 -13.48 -15.30
C GLU A 116 9.74 -14.66 -16.10
N ASP A 117 9.21 -15.66 -15.39
CA ASP A 117 8.67 -16.91 -15.94
C ASP A 117 7.20 -16.79 -16.39
N SER A 118 6.73 -15.58 -16.73
CA SER A 118 5.38 -15.37 -17.28
C SER A 118 5.24 -16.01 -18.68
N LEU A 119 5.10 -17.33 -18.71
CA LEU A 119 4.50 -18.06 -19.82
C LEU A 119 3.00 -17.77 -19.79
N SER A 120 2.41 -17.50 -20.96
CA SER A 120 1.01 -17.08 -21.12
C SER A 120 0.00 -18.20 -20.82
N ILE A 121 0.07 -18.83 -19.66
CA ILE A 121 -0.88 -19.86 -19.26
C ILE A 121 -2.15 -19.13 -18.85
N ILE A 122 -3.11 -19.03 -19.76
CA ILE A 122 -4.46 -18.50 -19.52
C ILE A 122 -5.06 -19.24 -18.32
N GLY A 123 -5.20 -18.54 -17.19
CA GLY A 123 -5.83 -19.04 -15.98
C GLY A 123 -7.12 -18.31 -15.70
N SER A 124 -8.20 -19.05 -15.54
CA SER A 124 -9.57 -18.59 -15.33
C SER A 124 -9.85 -18.03 -13.92
N HIS A 125 -8.83 -17.55 -13.21
CA HIS A 125 -8.95 -17.22 -11.79
C HIS A 125 -9.28 -15.75 -11.50
N SER A 126 -10.12 -15.11 -12.33
CA SER A 126 -10.93 -13.98 -11.89
C SER A 126 -12.39 -14.25 -12.26
N LYS A 127 -13.28 -14.25 -11.26
CA LYS A 127 -14.70 -14.57 -11.45
C LYS A 127 -15.44 -13.60 -12.37
N ASN A 128 -14.80 -12.49 -12.78
CA ASN A 128 -15.46 -11.38 -13.46
C ASN A 128 -14.78 -10.86 -14.74
N THR A 129 -13.60 -11.35 -15.15
CA THR A 129 -12.95 -10.84 -16.38
C THR A 129 -12.19 -11.93 -17.15
N PRO A 130 -12.72 -12.45 -18.26
CA PRO A 130 -11.95 -13.29 -19.17
C PRO A 130 -10.80 -12.49 -19.80
N GLY A 131 -9.57 -13.02 -19.79
CA GLY A 131 -8.43 -12.45 -20.49
C GLY A 131 -7.41 -11.68 -19.64
N GLU A 132 -7.51 -11.72 -18.31
CA GLU A 132 -6.61 -10.96 -17.45
C GLU A 132 -5.15 -11.48 -17.50
N LEU A 133 -4.18 -10.56 -17.64
CA LEU A 133 -2.76 -10.88 -17.58
C LEU A 133 -2.39 -11.38 -16.18
N TYR A 134 -1.41 -12.28 -16.11
CA TYR A 134 -0.74 -12.67 -14.86
C TYR A 134 0.16 -11.53 -14.38
N THR A 135 -0.46 -10.44 -13.97
CA THR A 135 0.21 -9.36 -13.27
C THR A 135 -0.16 -9.45 -11.81
N ILE A 136 0.85 -9.45 -10.94
CA ILE A 136 0.61 -9.35 -9.50
C ILE A 136 0.22 -7.89 -9.23
N ASP A 137 -1.05 -7.63 -8.98
CA ASP A 137 -1.50 -6.35 -8.44
C ASP A 137 -0.96 -6.25 -7.02
N ILE A 138 0.01 -5.35 -6.80
CA ILE A 138 0.46 -5.03 -5.46
C ILE A 138 -0.16 -3.68 -5.10
N GLU A 139 -1.20 -3.71 -4.28
CA GLU A 139 -1.72 -2.52 -3.62
C GLU A 139 -1.42 -2.59 -2.13
N PHE A 140 -0.87 -1.51 -1.58
CA PHE A 140 -0.80 -1.38 -0.13
C PHE A 140 -2.20 -1.12 0.41
N ARG A 141 -2.87 -2.15 0.95
CA ARG A 141 -4.22 -2.02 1.52
C ARG A 141 -4.27 -0.91 2.56
N ILE A 142 -3.22 -0.77 3.38
CA ILE A 142 -3.15 0.27 4.42
C ILE A 142 -3.09 1.71 3.87
N ALA A 143 -2.73 1.88 2.59
CA ALA A 143 -2.74 3.18 1.93
C ALA A 143 -4.15 3.58 1.47
N GLN A 144 -5.06 2.62 1.25
CA GLN A 144 -6.38 2.94 0.71
C GLN A 144 -7.25 3.66 1.76
N PRO A 145 -8.11 4.61 1.35
CA PRO A 145 -8.92 5.41 2.28
C PRO A 145 -9.85 4.60 3.18
N LEU A 146 -10.41 3.50 2.68
CA LEU A 146 -11.31 2.62 3.43
C LEU A 146 -10.59 2.02 4.65
N TYR A 147 -9.44 1.40 4.43
CA TYR A 147 -8.67 0.79 5.51
C TYR A 147 -8.11 1.82 6.49
N ARG A 148 -7.70 3.00 6.03
CA ARG A 148 -7.28 4.10 6.92
C ARG A 148 -8.39 4.60 7.83
N ARG A 149 -9.61 4.72 7.30
CA ARG A 149 -10.80 5.11 8.09
C ARG A 149 -11.13 4.02 9.12
N ASN A 150 -11.17 2.76 8.69
CA ASN A 150 -11.46 1.65 9.58
C ASN A 150 -10.42 1.50 10.70
N LYS A 151 -9.14 1.67 10.37
CA LYS A 151 -8.04 1.73 11.35
C LYS A 151 -8.27 2.84 12.37
N ARG A 152 -8.64 4.04 11.91
CA ARG A 152 -8.91 5.18 12.81
C ARG A 152 -10.11 4.93 13.72
N LEU A 153 -11.16 4.29 13.23
CA LEU A 153 -12.33 3.91 14.03
C LEU A 153 -11.96 2.88 15.10
N LEU A 154 -11.16 1.88 14.76
CA LEU A 154 -10.62 0.91 15.72
C LEU A 154 -9.78 1.62 16.78
N ASP A 155 -8.89 2.53 16.37
CA ASP A 155 -8.02 3.26 17.30
C ASP A 155 -8.81 4.07 18.32
N LEU A 156 -9.80 4.82 17.85
CA LEU A 156 -10.67 5.64 18.69
C LEU A 156 -11.57 4.78 19.59
N GLY A 157 -12.17 3.72 19.03
CA GLY A 157 -13.02 2.79 19.79
C GLY A 157 -12.25 2.11 20.91
N LEU A 158 -11.04 1.62 20.63
CA LEU A 158 -10.19 1.01 21.64
C LEU A 158 -9.71 2.04 22.68
N ALA A 159 -9.37 3.26 22.26
CA ALA A 159 -8.98 4.31 23.19
C ALA A 159 -10.10 4.67 24.18
N LEU A 160 -11.34 4.75 23.71
CA LEU A 160 -12.51 4.97 24.57
C LEU A 160 -12.76 3.79 25.51
N LEU A 161 -12.67 2.56 25.01
CA LEU A 161 -12.82 1.35 25.82
C LEU A 161 -11.75 1.24 26.91
N LEU A 162 -10.49 1.56 26.59
CA LEU A 162 -9.39 1.57 27.55
C LEU A 162 -9.51 2.72 28.56
N LEU A 163 -10.12 3.84 28.18
CA LEU A 163 -10.40 4.95 29.10
C LEU A 163 -11.49 4.58 30.12
N ILE A 164 -12.56 3.92 29.68
CA ILE A 164 -13.65 3.44 30.55
C ILE A 164 -13.15 2.32 31.47
N THR A 165 -12.38 1.38 30.92
CA THR A 165 -11.83 0.24 31.68
C THR A 165 -10.51 0.57 32.38
N TRP A 166 -10.07 1.83 32.38
CA TRP A 166 -8.83 2.29 32.98
C TRP A 166 -8.52 1.72 34.38
N PRO A 167 -9.45 1.74 35.37
CA PRO A 167 -9.14 1.22 36.70
C PRO A 167 -8.75 -0.27 36.67
N LEU A 168 -9.31 -1.05 35.74
CA LEU A 168 -8.96 -2.45 35.54
C LEU A 168 -7.59 -2.59 34.87
N GLN A 169 -7.24 -1.69 33.94
CA GLN A 169 -5.96 -1.71 33.23
C GLN A 169 -4.75 -1.49 34.15
N TRP A 170 -4.96 -0.96 35.37
CA TRP A 170 -3.92 -0.80 36.38
C TRP A 170 -3.23 -2.14 36.72
N LEU A 171 -3.96 -3.25 36.69
CA LEU A 171 -3.42 -4.58 36.99
C LEU A 171 -2.87 -5.30 35.74
N LEU A 172 -3.41 -5.01 34.56
CA LEU A 172 -3.08 -5.74 33.33
C LEU A 172 -1.86 -5.16 32.59
N VAL A 173 -1.66 -3.83 32.66
CA VAL A 173 -0.65 -3.12 31.88
C VAL A 173 0.56 -2.77 32.74
N ARG A 174 1.78 -2.99 32.23
CA ARG A 174 3.03 -2.77 32.99
C ARG A 174 3.22 -1.31 33.44
N ARG A 175 2.70 -0.35 32.67
CA ARG A 175 2.88 1.10 32.90
C ARG A 175 1.54 1.83 32.67
N PRO A 176 0.60 1.78 33.63
CA PRO A 176 -0.72 2.35 33.44
C PRO A 176 -0.63 3.86 33.19
N LEU A 177 0.08 4.64 34.00
CA LEU A 177 0.17 6.11 33.83
C LEU A 177 0.55 6.55 32.40
N THR A 178 1.48 5.84 31.75
CA THR A 178 1.87 6.11 30.36
C THR A 178 0.77 5.73 29.36
N LEU A 179 -0.01 4.68 29.64
CA LEU A 179 -1.17 4.29 28.84
C LEU A 179 -2.19 5.44 28.76
N LEU A 180 -2.43 6.19 29.85
CA LEU A 180 -3.35 7.34 29.81
C LEU A 180 -2.85 8.42 28.85
N GLY A 181 -1.54 8.69 28.88
CA GLY A 181 -0.90 9.59 27.93
C GLY A 181 -1.01 9.10 26.48
N ASN A 182 -0.86 7.79 26.26
CA ASN A 182 -1.02 7.18 24.94
C ASN A 182 -2.48 7.26 24.45
N ILE A 183 -3.47 6.99 25.29
CA ILE A 183 -4.90 7.17 25.01
C ILE A 183 -5.15 8.62 24.55
N GLY A 184 -4.68 9.62 25.32
CA GLY A 184 -4.85 11.02 24.96
C GLY A 184 -4.22 11.39 23.62
N ARG A 185 -3.02 10.88 23.33
CA ARG A 185 -2.34 11.09 22.04
C ARG A 185 -3.04 10.39 20.86
N VAL A 186 -3.62 9.22 21.08
CA VAL A 186 -4.42 8.50 20.08
C VAL A 186 -5.71 9.27 19.78
N LEU A 187 -6.43 9.73 20.81
CA LEU A 187 -7.62 10.56 20.67
C LEU A 187 -7.31 11.87 19.91
N ALA A 188 -6.21 12.56 20.28
CA ALA A 188 -5.71 13.75 19.59
C ALA A 188 -5.20 13.49 18.15
N GLY A 189 -5.13 12.24 17.71
CA GLY A 189 -4.73 11.87 16.35
C GLY A 189 -3.24 11.96 16.08
N ARG A 190 -2.41 12.04 17.13
CA ARG A 190 -0.94 12.04 17.04
C ARG A 190 -0.35 10.63 17.01
N LEU A 191 -1.07 9.65 17.57
CA LEU A 191 -0.69 8.23 17.60
C LEU A 191 -1.79 7.31 17.05
N THR A 192 -1.38 6.09 16.71
CA THR A 192 -2.22 4.91 16.48
C THR A 192 -1.78 3.79 17.44
N TRP A 193 -2.61 2.77 17.68
CA TRP A 193 -2.18 1.65 18.53
C TRP A 193 -1.11 0.80 17.86
N VAL A 194 -1.22 0.56 16.55
CA VAL A 194 -0.29 -0.28 15.79
C VAL A 194 0.25 0.53 14.60
N ALA A 195 1.57 0.63 14.48
CA ALA A 195 2.23 1.19 13.29
C ALA A 195 3.48 0.38 12.93
N TYR A 196 4.20 0.79 11.90
CA TYR A 196 5.45 0.14 11.53
C TYR A 196 6.49 0.19 12.66
N ALA A 197 7.28 -0.87 12.78
CA ALA A 197 8.49 -0.85 13.58
C ALA A 197 9.46 0.21 13.03
N PRO A 198 10.18 0.96 13.90
CA PRO A 198 11.15 1.94 13.46
C PRO A 198 12.31 1.23 12.75
N THR A 199 12.49 1.56 11.47
CA THR A 199 13.50 0.99 10.57
C THR A 199 13.92 2.12 9.64
N GLU A 200 15.22 2.21 9.30
CA GLU A 200 15.74 3.23 8.38
C GLU A 200 14.95 3.30 7.07
N THR A 201 14.55 2.13 6.56
CA THR A 201 13.86 1.99 5.28
C THR A 201 12.34 2.12 5.38
N ALA A 202 11.72 1.94 6.55
CA ALA A 202 10.26 2.03 6.70
C ALA A 202 9.72 3.42 6.33
N SER A 203 10.51 4.46 6.57
CA SER A 203 10.18 5.84 6.20
C SER A 203 10.24 6.11 4.70
N GLN A 204 10.97 5.28 3.93
CA GLN A 204 11.21 5.45 2.50
C GLN A 204 10.35 4.49 1.66
N LEU A 205 10.23 3.24 2.09
CA LEU A 205 9.61 2.13 1.35
C LEU A 205 8.12 1.95 1.60
N LEU A 206 7.56 2.53 2.65
CA LEU A 206 6.19 2.22 3.07
C LEU A 206 5.29 3.45 3.10
N PRO A 207 3.98 3.29 2.80
CA PRO A 207 3.02 4.38 2.86
C PRO A 207 3.01 5.01 4.25
N ARG A 208 3.14 6.34 4.32
CA ARG A 208 3.23 7.07 5.59
C ARG A 208 2.06 6.76 6.53
N LEU A 209 2.40 6.36 7.75
CA LEU A 209 1.49 6.15 8.88
C LEU A 209 1.88 7.03 10.06
N ARG A 210 0.92 7.27 10.96
CA ARG A 210 1.19 7.89 12.25
C ARG A 210 2.06 6.95 13.10
N PRO A 211 2.88 7.49 14.02
CA PRO A 211 3.63 6.66 14.95
C PRO A 211 2.67 5.79 15.79
N GLY A 212 3.12 4.57 16.07
CA GLY A 212 2.36 3.54 16.78
C GLY A 212 2.87 3.33 18.20
N VAL A 213 2.00 2.81 19.07
CA VAL A 213 2.42 2.31 20.39
C VAL A 213 3.05 0.92 20.27
N LEU A 214 2.44 0.08 19.45
CA LEU A 214 2.86 -1.27 19.13
C LEU A 214 3.28 -1.36 17.66
N SER A 215 4.03 -2.41 17.36
CA SER A 215 4.55 -2.74 16.04
C SER A 215 4.27 -4.21 15.70
N PRO A 216 4.19 -4.58 14.41
CA PRO A 216 3.99 -5.98 13.98
C PRO A 216 5.00 -6.97 14.57
N GLU A 217 6.20 -6.50 14.93
CA GLU A 217 7.24 -7.32 15.55
C GLU A 217 6.81 -7.93 16.89
N MET A 218 5.86 -7.29 17.59
CA MET A 218 5.31 -7.79 18.87
C MET A 218 4.50 -9.08 18.73
N ALA A 219 4.11 -9.44 17.50
CA ALA A 219 3.48 -10.72 17.24
C ALA A 219 4.47 -11.90 17.25
N PHE A 220 5.79 -11.64 17.24
CA PHE A 220 6.86 -12.63 17.08
C PHE A 220 7.87 -12.60 18.24
N PRO A 221 8.54 -13.73 18.55
CA PRO A 221 9.58 -13.78 19.58
C PRO A 221 10.78 -12.87 19.24
N SER A 222 11.28 -12.15 20.24
CA SER A 222 12.38 -11.17 20.13
C SER A 222 13.73 -11.76 19.69
N SER A 223 13.89 -13.09 19.66
CA SER A 223 15.13 -13.77 19.26
C SER A 223 15.34 -13.87 17.74
N LEU A 224 14.42 -13.35 16.92
CA LEU A 224 14.45 -13.49 15.45
C LEU A 224 14.29 -12.16 14.67
N THR A 225 14.24 -11.02 15.37
CA THR A 225 13.99 -9.71 14.77
C THR A 225 15.28 -9.03 14.33
N ASP A 226 15.97 -9.64 13.36
CA ASP A 226 16.95 -8.93 12.54
C ASP A 226 16.27 -7.78 11.78
N GLU A 227 17.03 -6.76 11.38
CA GLU A 227 16.50 -5.57 10.71
C GLU A 227 15.79 -5.95 9.39
N ALA A 228 16.34 -6.92 8.65
CA ALA A 228 15.72 -7.47 7.46
C ALA A 228 14.36 -8.12 7.75
N THR A 229 14.22 -8.82 8.88
CA THR A 229 12.94 -9.42 9.30
C THR A 229 11.92 -8.34 9.67
N ARG A 230 12.34 -7.28 10.38
CA ARG A 230 11.48 -6.12 10.73
C ARG A 230 10.95 -5.43 9.48
N GLN A 231 11.79 -5.23 8.47
CA GLN A 231 11.38 -4.67 7.17
C GLN A 231 10.31 -5.53 6.48
N ARG A 232 10.54 -6.85 6.42
CA ARG A 232 9.58 -7.80 5.83
C ARG A 232 8.24 -7.78 6.57
N LEU A 233 8.25 -7.76 7.91
CA LEU A 233 7.04 -7.67 8.71
C LEU A 233 6.27 -6.37 8.47
N ASN A 234 6.96 -5.24 8.41
CA ASN A 234 6.33 -3.96 8.09
C ASN A 234 5.72 -3.95 6.68
N LEU A 235 6.39 -4.60 5.71
CA LEU A 235 5.90 -4.74 4.36
C LEU A 235 4.62 -5.60 4.29
N PHE A 236 4.63 -6.79 4.91
CA PHE A 236 3.45 -7.66 4.96
C PHE A 236 2.28 -6.95 5.66
N TYR A 237 2.57 -6.23 6.74
CA TYR A 237 1.57 -5.43 7.42
C TYR A 237 0.97 -4.34 6.52
N ALA A 238 1.78 -3.66 5.71
CA ALA A 238 1.30 -2.62 4.80
C ALA A 238 0.49 -3.19 3.62
N LYS A 239 0.95 -4.29 3.04
CA LYS A 239 0.35 -4.95 1.88
C LYS A 239 -0.96 -5.64 2.25
N ASP A 240 -0.92 -6.51 3.25
CA ASP A 240 -2.02 -7.41 3.60
C ASP A 240 -2.82 -6.91 4.81
N TYR A 241 -2.92 -5.58 4.95
CA TYR A 241 -3.58 -4.97 6.11
C TYR A 241 -5.04 -5.43 6.26
N ALA A 242 -5.35 -5.88 7.48
CA ALA A 242 -6.69 -6.19 7.93
C ALA A 242 -6.88 -5.76 9.39
N LEU A 243 -8.12 -5.46 9.79
CA LEU A 243 -8.44 -5.08 11.17
C LEU A 243 -8.12 -6.20 12.17
N ALA A 244 -8.31 -7.46 11.77
CA ALA A 244 -7.98 -8.62 12.59
C ALA A 244 -6.48 -8.67 12.93
N SER A 245 -5.61 -8.23 12.01
CA SER A 245 -4.17 -8.14 12.23
C SER A 245 -3.86 -7.16 13.37
N ASP A 246 -4.44 -5.95 13.34
CA ASP A 246 -4.30 -4.96 14.42
C ASP A 246 -4.79 -5.51 15.77
N LEU A 247 -5.97 -6.14 15.80
CA LEU A 247 -6.52 -6.75 17.02
C LEU A 247 -5.60 -7.83 17.59
N SER A 248 -5.04 -8.69 16.72
CA SER A 248 -4.13 -9.74 17.15
C SER A 248 -2.83 -9.19 17.74
N ILE A 249 -2.28 -8.12 17.15
CA ILE A 249 -1.08 -7.44 17.64
C ILE A 249 -1.36 -6.79 18.99
N ILE A 250 -2.51 -6.10 19.12
CA ILE A 250 -2.95 -5.46 20.36
C ILE A 250 -3.18 -6.48 21.46
N TRP A 251 -3.82 -7.62 21.16
CA TRP A 251 -4.07 -8.68 22.13
C TRP A 251 -2.76 -9.27 22.67
N ARG A 252 -1.80 -9.56 21.79
CA ARG A 252 -0.47 -10.07 22.17
C ARG A 252 0.34 -9.01 22.92
N GLY A 253 0.27 -7.77 22.47
CA GLY A 253 0.96 -6.61 23.05
C GLY A 253 0.20 -5.91 24.18
N TRP A 254 -0.86 -6.51 24.75
CA TRP A 254 -1.76 -5.81 25.67
C TRP A 254 -1.03 -5.22 26.88
N ARG A 255 -0.09 -5.99 27.44
CA ARG A 255 0.71 -5.57 28.61
C ARG A 255 1.67 -4.42 28.29
N GLU A 256 1.93 -4.16 27.01
CA GLU A 256 2.86 -3.14 26.50
C GLU A 256 2.17 -1.88 25.97
N LEU A 257 0.85 -1.77 26.05
CA LEU A 257 0.11 -0.56 25.63
C LEU A 257 0.55 0.72 26.39
N GLY A 258 1.17 0.56 27.56
CA GLY A 258 1.80 1.64 28.35
C GLY A 258 3.27 1.92 28.01
N ARG A 259 3.81 1.39 26.90
CA ARG A 259 5.19 1.66 26.50
C ARG A 259 5.36 3.14 26.12
N ARG A 260 6.56 3.68 26.40
CA ARG A 260 6.95 4.99 25.89
C ARG A 260 7.38 4.81 24.44
N ASN A 261 6.72 5.52 23.53
CA ASN A 261 7.15 5.58 22.14
C ASN A 261 8.50 6.31 22.10
N ALA A 262 9.48 5.68 21.45
CA ALA A 262 10.78 6.30 21.16
C ALA A 262 10.61 7.34 20.04
#